data_AF-A0AA35AH39-F1
#
_entry.id   AF-A0AA35AH39-F1
#
_cell.length_a   1.000
_cell.length_b   1.000
_cell.length_c   1.000
_cell.angle_alpha   90.00
_cell.angle_beta   90.00
_cell.angle_gamma   90.00
#
_symmetry.space_group_name_H-M   'P 1'
#
loop_
_entity.id
_entity.type
_entity.pdbx_description
1 polymer ?
#
loop_
_entity_poly.entity_id
_entity_poly.type
_entity_poly.pdbx_seq_one_letter_code
_entity_poly.pdbx_strand_id
1 'polypeptide(L)'
;MKSTEFHPVHYDAHGRLRLPLLFWLVLLLQARTWVLFVIAGASREQGTALLNLFYPDHDNFWLGLIPGIPAVLAFLLSGRRATFPRTWHVLYFLLLLAQVVLLCWQPWLWLNGESVSGIGLALVVADIVALIWLLTNRRLRACFNEEKE
;
A
#
# COMPACT_ATOMS: atom_id res chain seq x y z
N MET A 1 0.27 36.04 1.25
CA MET A 1 0.69 34.62 1.35
C MET A 1 -0.29 33.92 2.28
N LYS A 2 -1.12 33.01 1.75
CA LYS A 2 -2.17 32.34 2.53
C LYS A 2 -1.49 31.28 3.39
N SER A 3 -1.32 31.59 4.68
CA SER A 3 -0.88 30.64 5.69
C SER A 3 -1.84 29.45 5.67
N THR A 4 -1.36 28.32 5.19
CA THR A 4 -2.01 27.03 5.40
C THR A 4 -1.91 26.69 6.89
N GLU A 5 -2.79 27.28 7.68
CA GLU A 5 -3.03 26.87 9.06
C GLU A 5 -3.60 25.46 9.03
N PHE A 6 -2.75 24.49 9.38
CA PHE A 6 -3.18 23.12 9.54
C PHE A 6 -3.81 22.95 10.93
N HIS A 7 -5.07 22.53 10.95
CA HIS A 7 -5.88 22.35 12.16
C HIS A 7 -5.15 21.44 13.18
N PRO A 8 -5.13 21.77 14.49
CA PRO A 8 -4.38 21.04 15.52
C PRO A 8 -4.77 19.56 15.67
N VAL A 9 -5.91 19.15 15.10
CA VAL A 9 -6.36 17.75 15.06
C VAL A 9 -5.48 16.84 14.16
N HIS A 10 -4.63 17.43 13.31
CA HIS A 10 -3.72 16.70 12.44
C HIS A 10 -2.37 16.35 13.07
N TYR A 11 -2.14 16.81 14.29
CA TYR A 11 -0.95 16.47 15.07
C TYR A 11 -1.30 15.41 16.11
N ASP A 12 -0.43 14.41 16.24
CA ASP A 12 -0.50 13.42 17.30
C ASP A 12 -0.12 14.06 18.65
N ALA A 13 -0.44 13.41 19.77
CA ALA A 13 -0.20 13.93 21.13
C ALA A 13 1.27 14.28 21.43
N HIS A 14 2.19 13.86 20.56
CA HIS A 14 3.62 14.15 20.60
C HIS A 14 4.07 15.26 19.63
N GLY A 15 3.16 16.04 19.04
CA GLY A 15 3.51 17.15 18.13
C GLY A 15 4.00 16.71 16.75
N ARG A 16 3.68 15.47 16.34
CA ARG A 16 4.08 14.91 15.04
C ARG A 16 2.87 14.79 14.11
N LEU A 17 3.05 15.08 12.82
CA LEU A 17 1.97 14.93 11.82
C LEU A 17 1.42 13.49 11.84
N ARG A 18 0.10 13.34 11.97
CA ARG A 18 -0.58 12.05 11.79
C ARG A 18 -0.57 11.70 10.31
N LEU A 19 -0.25 10.44 10.01
CA LEU A 19 -0.36 9.95 8.64
C LEU A 19 -1.83 10.04 8.21
N PRO A 20 -2.13 10.54 7.00
CA PRO A 20 -3.50 10.68 6.52
C PRO A 20 -4.21 9.31 6.54
N LEU A 21 -5.51 9.28 6.81
CA LEU A 21 -6.30 8.04 6.71
C LEU A 21 -6.14 7.38 5.33
N LEU A 22 -6.03 8.18 4.28
CA LEU A 22 -5.76 7.72 2.92
C LEU A 22 -4.44 6.94 2.79
N PHE A 23 -3.40 7.28 3.56
CA PHE A 23 -2.16 6.50 3.55
C PHE A 23 -2.39 5.08 4.06
N TRP A 24 -3.15 4.91 5.15
CA TRP A 24 -3.49 3.58 5.66
C TRP A 24 -4.35 2.79 4.67
N LEU A 25 -5.25 3.47 3.95
CA LEU A 25 -6.05 2.84 2.90
C LEU A 25 -5.19 2.39 1.71
N VAL A 26 -4.21 3.19 1.31
CA VAL A 26 -3.21 2.81 0.29
C VAL A 26 -2.39 1.61 0.75
N LEU A 27 -1.92 1.60 2.00
CA LEU A 27 -1.22 0.44 2.55
C LEU A 27 -2.10 -0.82 2.55
N LEU A 28 -3.38 -0.70 2.89
CA LEU A 28 -4.32 -1.81 2.86
C LEU A 28 -4.54 -2.32 1.44
N LEU A 29 -4.69 -1.42 0.47
CA LEU A 29 -4.84 -1.74 -0.95
C LEU A 29 -3.59 -2.45 -1.49
N GLN A 30 -2.40 -1.96 -1.13
CA GLN A 30 -1.12 -2.52 -1.55
C GLN A 30 -0.83 -3.86 -0.86
N ALA A 31 -1.26 -4.02 0.39
CA ALA A 31 -1.19 -5.26 1.16
C ALA A 31 -2.40 -6.18 0.94
N ARG A 32 -3.23 -5.96 -0.08
CA ARG A 32 -4.45 -6.77 -0.34
C ARG A 32 -4.16 -8.27 -0.42
N THR A 33 -3.05 -8.66 -1.05
CA THR A 33 -2.62 -10.05 -1.17
C THR A 33 -2.18 -10.62 0.18
N TRP A 34 -1.55 -9.81 1.04
CA TRP A 34 -1.25 -10.19 2.42
C TRP A 34 -2.51 -10.33 3.27
N VAL A 35 -3.52 -9.47 3.10
CA VAL A 35 -4.80 -9.59 3.81
C VAL A 35 -5.49 -10.90 3.42
N LEU A 36 -5.54 -11.20 2.11
CA LEU A 36 -6.06 -12.46 1.62
C LEU A 36 -5.26 -13.66 2.15
N PHE A 37 -3.92 -13.56 2.20
CA PHE A 37 -3.07 -14.58 2.80
C PHE A 37 -3.39 -14.85 4.26
N VAL A 38 -3.53 -13.81 5.07
CA VAL A 38 -3.84 -13.95 6.51
C VAL A 38 -5.21 -14.57 6.71
N ILE A 39 -6.22 -14.14 5.95
CA ILE A 39 -7.58 -14.70 6.02
C ILE A 39 -7.57 -16.17 5.61
N ALA A 40 -6.88 -16.50 4.51
CA ALA A 40 -6.78 -17.88 4.04
C ALA A 40 -5.97 -18.77 4.99
N GLY A 41 -4.92 -18.23 5.61
CA GLY A 41 -4.12 -18.94 6.62
C GLY A 41 -4.85 -19.12 7.95
N ALA A 42 -5.72 -18.17 8.33
CA ALA A 42 -6.51 -18.22 9.56
C ALA A 42 -7.68 -19.22 9.48
N SER A 43 -8.21 -19.49 8.28
CA SER A 43 -9.27 -20.48 8.07
C SER A 43 -8.80 -21.60 7.14
N ARG A 44 -8.20 -22.66 7.70
CA ARG A 44 -7.62 -23.77 6.91
C ARG A 44 -8.65 -24.53 6.06
N GLU A 45 -9.91 -24.61 6.49
CA GLU A 45 -10.97 -25.35 5.76
C GLU A 45 -11.73 -24.51 4.71
N GLN A 46 -11.94 -23.20 4.93
CA GLN A 46 -12.59 -22.32 3.95
C GLN A 46 -11.60 -21.53 3.09
N GLY A 47 -10.42 -21.23 3.62
CA GLY A 47 -9.36 -20.49 2.93
C GLY A 47 -8.77 -21.24 1.76
N THR A 48 -8.67 -22.57 1.85
CA THR A 48 -8.21 -23.44 0.75
C THR A 48 -9.24 -23.51 -0.39
N ALA A 49 -10.54 -23.56 -0.06
CA ALA A 49 -11.62 -23.51 -1.05
C ALA A 49 -11.73 -22.14 -1.73
N LEU A 50 -11.58 -21.04 -0.98
CA LEU A 50 -11.56 -19.68 -1.53
C LEU A 50 -10.29 -19.43 -2.37
N LEU A 51 -9.12 -19.88 -1.91
CA LEU A 51 -7.87 -19.79 -2.66
C LEU A 51 -7.95 -20.56 -3.97
N ASN A 52 -8.45 -21.80 -3.98
CA ASN A 52 -8.61 -22.56 -5.22
C ASN A 52 -9.66 -21.95 -6.17
N LEU A 53 -10.68 -21.27 -5.63
CA LEU A 53 -11.69 -20.59 -6.45
C LEU A 53 -11.17 -19.30 -7.08
N PHE A 54 -10.31 -18.55 -6.38
CA PHE A 54 -9.79 -17.26 -6.85
C PHE A 54 -8.42 -17.35 -7.54
N TYR A 55 -7.57 -18.33 -7.17
CA TYR A 55 -6.20 -18.52 -7.67
C TYR A 55 -5.82 -20.02 -7.66
N PRO A 56 -6.26 -20.81 -8.66
CA PRO A 56 -5.80 -22.19 -8.83
C PRO A 56 -4.28 -22.29 -9.06
N ASP A 57 -3.65 -21.22 -9.57
CA ASP A 57 -2.20 -21.11 -9.71
C ASP A 57 -1.57 -20.38 -8.51
N HIS A 58 -0.95 -21.16 -7.62
CA HIS A 58 -0.25 -20.67 -6.43
C HIS A 58 0.89 -19.69 -6.74
N ASP A 59 1.51 -19.77 -7.92
CA ASP A 59 2.65 -18.92 -8.30
C ASP A 59 2.24 -17.45 -8.44
N ASN A 60 1.09 -17.17 -9.02
CA ASN A 60 0.57 -15.80 -9.17
C ASN A 60 0.24 -15.17 -7.81
N PHE A 61 -0.17 -15.98 -6.84
CA PHE A 61 -0.43 -15.55 -5.47
C PHE A 61 0.87 -15.15 -4.75
N TRP A 62 1.92 -15.98 -4.83
CA TRP A 62 3.22 -15.66 -4.24
C TRP A 62 3.86 -14.42 -4.88
N LEU A 63 3.75 -14.28 -6.21
CA LEU A 63 4.24 -13.11 -6.93
C LEU A 63 3.49 -11.84 -6.52
N GLY A 64 2.18 -11.93 -6.29
CA GLY A 64 1.36 -10.83 -5.77
C GLY A 64 1.70 -10.44 -4.32
N LEU A 65 2.39 -11.29 -3.56
CA LEU A 65 2.81 -11.00 -2.18
C LEU A 65 4.02 -10.05 -2.10
N ILE A 66 4.91 -10.14 -3.11
CA ILE A 66 6.15 -9.36 -3.21
C ILE A 66 5.89 -7.84 -3.14
N PRO A 67 5.01 -7.24 -3.97
CA PRO A 67 4.75 -5.80 -3.91
C PRO A 67 4.03 -5.34 -2.63
N GLY A 68 3.46 -6.26 -1.84
CA GLY A 68 2.86 -5.93 -0.55
C GLY A 68 3.89 -5.81 0.60
N ILE A 69 5.11 -6.33 0.43
CA ILE A 69 6.15 -6.30 1.48
C ILE A 69 6.49 -4.85 1.92
N PRO A 70 6.73 -3.90 1.00
CA PRO A 70 6.96 -2.50 1.39
C PRO A 70 5.80 -1.90 2.19
N ALA A 71 4.56 -2.28 1.89
CA ALA A 71 3.39 -1.78 2.61
C ALA A 71 3.33 -2.29 4.05
N VAL A 72 3.61 -3.58 4.25
CA VAL A 72 3.67 -4.17 5.60
C VAL A 72 4.83 -3.56 6.39
N LEU A 73 5.99 -3.39 5.77
CA LEU A 73 7.12 -2.73 6.41
C LEU A 73 6.78 -1.28 6.77
N ALA A 74 6.04 -0.56 5.93
CA ALA A 74 5.60 0.81 6.20
C ALA A 74 4.66 0.86 7.39
N PHE A 75 3.72 -0.08 7.43
CA PHE A 75 2.80 -0.24 8.54
C PHE A 75 3.55 -0.48 9.85
N LEU A 76 4.47 -1.44 9.89
CA LEU A 76 5.23 -1.79 11.10
C LEU A 76 6.21 -0.68 11.54
N LEU A 77 6.90 -0.07 10.58
CA LEU A 77 7.89 0.99 10.85
C LEU A 77 7.25 2.35 11.15
N SER A 78 5.97 2.55 10.82
CA SER A 78 5.25 3.80 11.12
C SER A 78 5.31 4.17 12.62
N GLY A 79 5.28 3.18 13.51
CA GLY A 79 5.43 3.37 14.96
C GLY A 79 6.87 3.67 15.42
N ARG A 80 7.89 3.26 14.65
CA ARG A 80 9.32 3.42 14.95
C ARG A 80 10.02 4.47 14.09
N ARG A 81 9.27 5.33 13.38
CA ARG A 81 9.77 6.36 12.46
C ARG A 81 10.99 7.15 12.96
N ALA A 82 11.04 7.44 14.27
CA ALA A 82 12.11 8.23 14.88
C ALA A 82 13.47 7.51 14.99
N THR A 83 13.50 6.18 14.86
CA THR A 83 14.72 5.39 15.05
C THR A 83 15.54 5.28 13.76
N PHE A 84 14.89 5.35 12.59
CA PHE A 84 15.52 5.08 11.29
C PHE A 84 15.01 6.01 10.17
N PRO A 85 15.39 7.30 10.17
CA PRO A 85 14.92 8.28 9.17
C PRO A 85 15.35 7.90 7.74
N ARG A 86 16.54 7.33 7.58
CA ARG A 86 17.06 6.91 6.26
C ARG A 86 16.26 5.75 5.67
N THR A 87 15.95 4.75 6.48
CA THR A 87 15.10 3.61 6.09
C THR A 87 13.70 4.08 5.74
N TRP A 88 13.15 5.02 6.51
CA TRP A 88 11.83 5.60 6.26
C TRP A 88 11.76 6.28 4.89
N HIS A 89 12.80 7.03 4.49
CA HIS A 89 12.88 7.66 3.17
C HIS A 89 12.93 6.63 2.03
N VAL A 90 13.78 5.60 2.16
CA VAL A 90 13.85 4.49 1.18
C VAL A 90 12.50 3.78 1.07
N LEU A 91 11.78 3.68 2.17
CA LEU A 91 10.50 3.01 2.22
C LEU A 91 9.42 3.70 1.38
N TYR A 92 9.43 5.03 1.33
CA TYR A 92 8.55 5.78 0.44
C TYR A 92 8.79 5.42 -1.03
N PHE A 93 10.07 5.32 -1.45
CA PHE A 93 10.41 4.85 -2.79
C PHE A 93 9.98 3.41 -3.04
N LEU A 94 10.14 2.52 -2.06
CA LEU A 94 9.69 1.14 -2.16
C LEU A 94 8.16 1.04 -2.28
N LEU A 95 7.39 1.87 -1.55
CA LEU A 95 5.94 1.96 -1.68
C LEU A 95 5.54 2.40 -3.09
N LEU A 96 6.20 3.44 -3.61
CA LEU A 96 5.93 3.95 -4.96
C LEU A 96 6.24 2.91 -6.03
N LEU A 97 7.40 2.25 -5.93
CA LEU A 97 7.80 1.18 -6.84
C LEU A 97 6.79 0.02 -6.81
N ALA A 98 6.39 -0.41 -5.62
CA ALA A 98 5.41 -1.47 -5.47
C ALA A 98 4.02 -1.08 -5.98
N GLN A 99 3.60 0.17 -5.82
CA GLN A 99 2.36 0.67 -6.39
C GLN A 99 2.39 0.64 -7.93
N VAL A 100 3.52 1.00 -8.55
CA VAL A 100 3.73 0.88 -9.99
C VAL A 100 3.71 -0.59 -10.43
N VAL A 101 4.38 -1.46 -9.68
CA VAL A 101 4.38 -2.91 -9.97
C VAL A 101 2.96 -3.47 -9.93
N LEU A 102 2.16 -3.16 -8.90
CA LEU A 102 0.75 -3.58 -8.83
C LEU A 102 -0.07 -3.05 -9.99
N LEU A 103 0.14 -1.78 -10.35
CA LEU A 103 -0.55 -1.15 -11.47
C LEU A 103 -0.23 -1.83 -12.81
N CYS A 104 1.02 -2.25 -13.02
CA CYS A 104 1.44 -2.98 -14.22
C CYS A 104 1.06 -4.47 -14.18
N TRP A 105 0.89 -5.04 -12.99
CA TRP A 105 0.55 -6.45 -12.79
C TRP A 105 -0.84 -6.79 -13.33
N GLN A 106 -1.85 -5.95 -13.07
CA GLN A 106 -3.22 -6.21 -13.55
C GLN A 106 -3.32 -6.28 -15.09
N PRO A 107 -2.79 -5.30 -15.85
CA PRO A 107 -2.75 -5.36 -17.30
C PRO A 107 -1.95 -6.55 -17.82
N TRP A 108 -0.84 -6.91 -17.16
CA TRP A 108 -0.05 -8.08 -17.53
C TRP A 108 -0.88 -9.36 -17.44
N LEU A 109 -1.65 -9.55 -16.37
CA LEU A 109 -2.53 -10.70 -16.20
C LEU A 109 -3.62 -10.76 -17.29
N TRP A 110 -4.23 -9.63 -17.65
CA TRP A 110 -5.20 -9.56 -18.74
C TRP A 110 -4.60 -9.94 -20.09
N LEU A 111 -3.35 -9.53 -20.37
CA LEU A 111 -2.63 -9.92 -21.58
C LEU A 111 -2.30 -11.42 -21.62
N ASN A 112 -2.14 -12.06 -20.45
CA ASN A 112 -1.94 -13.51 -20.33
C ASN A 112 -3.26 -14.32 -20.38
N GLY A 113 -4.40 -13.66 -20.67
CA GLY A 113 -5.69 -14.32 -20.89
C GLY A 113 -6.62 -14.35 -19.68
N GLU A 114 -6.29 -13.65 -18.59
CA GLU A 114 -7.22 -13.49 -17.48
C GLU A 114 -8.42 -12.62 -17.89
N SER A 115 -9.64 -13.02 -17.50
CA SER A 115 -10.85 -12.28 -17.84
C SER A 115 -10.88 -10.90 -17.16
N VAL A 116 -11.23 -9.88 -17.94
CA VAL A 116 -11.37 -8.51 -17.43
C VAL A 116 -12.62 -8.45 -16.54
N SER A 117 -12.42 -8.60 -15.23
CA SER A 117 -13.49 -8.49 -14.24
C SER A 117 -13.71 -7.03 -13.81
N GLY A 118 -14.96 -6.68 -13.49
CA GLY A 118 -15.28 -5.33 -12.99
C GLY A 118 -14.54 -4.98 -11.69
N ILE A 119 -14.26 -5.99 -10.85
CA ILE A 119 -13.46 -5.84 -9.62
C ILE A 119 -12.00 -5.52 -9.95
N GLY A 120 -11.39 -6.23 -10.91
CA GLY A 120 -10.03 -5.94 -11.36
C GLY A 120 -9.88 -4.53 -11.91
N LEU A 121 -10.87 -4.07 -12.68
CA LEU A 121 -10.89 -2.72 -13.24
C LEU A 121 -11.03 -1.65 -12.14
N ALA A 122 -11.92 -1.86 -11.17
CA ALA A 122 -12.07 -0.97 -10.01
C ALA A 122 -10.77 -0.91 -9.17
N LEU A 123 -10.08 -2.04 -9.00
CA LEU A 123 -8.79 -2.09 -8.31
C LEU A 123 -7.71 -1.31 -9.05
N VAL A 124 -7.62 -1.44 -10.39
CA VAL A 124 -6.68 -0.64 -11.20
C VAL A 124 -6.94 0.84 -11.03
N VAL A 125 -8.21 1.27 -11.09
CA VAL A 125 -8.58 2.68 -10.87
C VAL A 125 -8.17 3.13 -9.47
N ALA A 126 -8.43 2.33 -8.44
CA ALA A 126 -8.01 2.62 -7.08
C ALA A 126 -6.47 2.71 -6.96
N ASP A 127 -5.73 1.83 -7.64
CA ASP A 127 -4.28 1.81 -7.65
C ASP A 127 -3.68 3.04 -8.36
N ILE A 128 -4.30 3.51 -9.44
CA ILE A 128 -3.93 4.77 -10.12
C ILE A 128 -4.18 5.96 -9.20
N VAL A 129 -5.36 6.03 -8.58
CA VAL A 129 -5.70 7.13 -7.66
C VAL A 129 -4.73 7.15 -6.48
N ALA A 130 -4.40 5.98 -5.92
CA ALA A 130 -3.40 5.82 -4.87
C ALA A 130 -2.02 6.32 -5.31
N LEU A 131 -1.57 5.96 -6.51
CA LEU A 131 -0.28 6.41 -7.06
C LEU A 131 -0.24 7.93 -7.27
N ILE A 132 -1.27 8.51 -7.88
CA ILE A 132 -1.40 9.96 -8.08
C ILE A 132 -1.41 10.67 -6.73
N TRP A 133 -2.13 10.12 -5.74
CA TRP A 133 -2.19 10.68 -4.40
C TRP A 133 -0.83 10.63 -3.70
N LEU A 134 -0.10 9.51 -3.79
CA LEU A 134 1.27 9.35 -3.26
C LEU A 134 2.23 10.37 -3.88
N LEU A 135 2.13 10.61 -5.19
CA LEU A 135 2.98 11.56 -5.93
C LEU A 135 2.63 13.02 -5.62
N THR A 136 1.33 13.35 -5.50
CA THR A 136 0.85 14.73 -5.36
C THR A 136 0.90 15.20 -3.90
N ASN A 137 0.80 14.31 -2.92
CA ASN A 137 0.79 14.70 -1.50
C ASN A 137 2.17 15.12 -0.98
N ARG A 138 2.44 16.42 -1.09
CA ARG A 138 3.60 17.07 -0.47
C ARG A 138 3.66 16.86 1.04
N ARG A 139 2.52 16.80 1.74
CA ARG A 139 2.45 16.53 3.19
C ARG A 139 3.01 15.16 3.56
N LEU A 140 2.65 14.14 2.78
CA LEU A 140 3.15 12.79 3.01
C LEU A 140 4.66 12.75 2.75
N ARG A 141 5.11 13.35 1.64
CA ARG A 141 6.53 13.43 1.31
C ARG A 141 7.35 14.15 2.39
N ALA A 142 6.79 15.20 3.00
CA ALA A 142 7.40 15.87 4.15
C ALA A 142 7.47 14.97 5.40
N CYS A 143 6.49 14.09 5.63
CA CYS A 143 6.54 13.10 6.72
C CYS A 143 7.59 12.00 6.49
N PHE A 144 7.97 11.74 5.24
CA PHE A 144 9.03 10.78 4.89
C PHE A 144 10.41 11.43 4.77
N ASN A 145 10.45 12.73 4.51
CA ASN A 145 11.66 13.53 4.40
C ASN A 145 11.81 14.49 5.58
N GLU A 146 11.65 14.01 6.83
CA GLU A 146 12.09 14.74 8.03
C GLU A 146 13.62 14.89 7.97
N GLU A 147 14.11 15.74 7.06
CA GLU A 147 15.44 16.33 7.11
C GLU A 147 15.47 17.18 8.37
N LYS A 148 16.19 16.70 9.37
CA LYS A 148 16.70 17.55 10.44
C LYS A 148 17.59 18.60 9.77
N GLU A 149 17.09 19.83 9.67
CA GLU A 149 17.97 21.00 9.80
C GLU A 149 18.64 20.98 11.17
#